data_AF-A0A2C6KG42-F1
#
_entry.id   AF-A0A2C6KG42-F1
#
_cell.length_a   1.000
_cell.length_b   1.000
_cell.length_c   1.000
_cell.angle_alpha   90.00
_cell.angle_beta   90.00
_cell.angle_gamma   90.00
#
_symmetry.space_group_name_H-M   'P 1'
#
loop_
_entity.id
_entity.type
_entity.pdbx_description
1 polymer ?
#
loop_
_entity_poly.entity_id
_entity_poly.type
_entity_poly.pdbx_seq_one_letter_code
_entity_poly.pdbx_strand_id
1 'polypeptide(L)'
;VLEVPAKDAWQSNYGIDPLTYGDIGALPHTNIPCVLDFLATRYLKDCIYTTAEPLVVAVNPFKDLKNAGPDQIALYRDAPDVDKLPPHAFYTSRRAMTNLHQLKKSQTIIVSGESGAGKTETTKMLMRYLATSRSGGNLDLKIQTAIMSANPVLEAFGNAKTVRNNNSSRFGRFMILDVAKEGGIQHGQVTAFLLEKSRIVSQDQEERNYHIFYQFVKGAPPFMRQKYLLQALDSYAFINKQCLDVQGIDDVEDFEQVVKSFSSMNLTETETCTIWSLVSGVLLIGNAKPI
;
A
#
# COMPACT_ATOMS: atom_id res chain seq x y z
N VAL A 1 -49.23 -1.24 -14.74
CA VAL A 1 -48.19 -0.95 -15.76
C VAL A 1 -47.21 -0.01 -15.11
N LEU A 2 -45.91 -0.33 -15.14
CA LEU A 2 -44.89 0.56 -14.58
C LEU A 2 -44.46 1.50 -15.70
N GLU A 3 -44.73 2.79 -15.55
CA GLU A 3 -44.34 3.82 -16.53
C GLU A 3 -43.10 4.55 -16.02
N VAL A 4 -42.10 4.70 -16.89
CA VAL A 4 -40.84 5.39 -16.57
C VAL A 4 -40.69 6.56 -17.55
N PRO A 5 -40.44 7.80 -17.06
CA PRO A 5 -40.17 8.94 -17.92
C PRO A 5 -38.96 8.70 -18.83
N ALA A 6 -39.03 9.12 -20.10
CA ALA A 6 -37.92 8.91 -21.06
C ALA A 6 -36.59 9.52 -20.61
N LYS A 7 -36.62 10.59 -19.81
CA LYS A 7 -35.41 11.22 -19.21
C LYS A 7 -34.68 10.31 -18.21
N ASP A 8 -35.38 9.34 -17.65
CA ASP A 8 -34.87 8.38 -16.66
C ASP A 8 -34.55 7.02 -17.34
N ALA A 9 -34.54 6.98 -18.67
CA ALA A 9 -34.20 5.80 -19.46
C ALA A 9 -32.85 5.99 -20.16
N TRP A 10 -31.94 5.05 -19.96
CA TRP A 10 -30.62 5.03 -20.59
C TRP A 10 -30.50 3.89 -21.60
N GLN A 11 -29.68 4.09 -22.62
CA GLN A 11 -29.31 3.04 -23.56
C GLN A 11 -28.51 1.95 -22.86
N SER A 12 -28.76 0.68 -23.22
CA SER A 12 -28.09 -0.50 -22.65
C SER A 12 -27.11 -1.13 -23.62
N ASN A 13 -25.99 -1.63 -23.12
CA ASN A 13 -25.00 -2.42 -23.88
C ASN A 13 -25.42 -3.90 -24.02
N TYR A 14 -26.57 -4.16 -24.64
CA TYR A 14 -27.09 -5.53 -24.80
C TYR A 14 -26.22 -6.38 -25.74
N GLY A 15 -25.97 -7.64 -25.36
CA GLY A 15 -25.22 -8.60 -26.18
C GLY A 15 -23.69 -8.43 -26.15
N ILE A 16 -23.17 -7.58 -25.26
CA ILE A 16 -21.74 -7.37 -25.07
C ILE A 16 -21.23 -8.27 -23.95
N ASP A 17 -20.05 -8.88 -24.12
CA ASP A 17 -19.33 -9.54 -23.03
C ASP A 17 -18.35 -8.55 -22.39
N PRO A 18 -18.55 -8.12 -21.12
CA PRO A 18 -17.65 -7.20 -20.43
C PRO A 18 -16.19 -7.67 -20.30
N LEU A 19 -15.92 -8.96 -20.48
CA LEU A 19 -14.56 -9.50 -20.39
C LEU A 19 -13.73 -9.26 -21.65
N THR A 20 -14.35 -9.06 -22.81
CA THR A 20 -13.62 -8.84 -24.07
C THR A 20 -13.14 -7.41 -24.25
N TYR A 21 -13.65 -6.48 -23.43
CA TYR A 21 -13.27 -5.07 -23.44
C TYR A 21 -12.37 -4.75 -22.24
N GLY A 22 -11.21 -4.14 -22.50
CA GLY A 22 -10.28 -3.67 -21.46
C GLY A 22 -10.53 -2.23 -21.03
N ASP A 23 -11.11 -1.41 -21.91
CA ASP A 23 -11.29 0.02 -21.73
C ASP A 23 -12.77 0.42 -21.67
N ILE A 24 -13.13 1.28 -20.73
CA ILE A 24 -14.51 1.80 -20.57
C ILE A 24 -14.96 2.58 -21.81
N GLY A 25 -14.06 3.33 -22.44
CA GLY A 25 -14.32 4.12 -23.65
C GLY A 25 -14.59 3.29 -24.90
N ALA A 26 -14.27 1.98 -24.88
CA ALA A 26 -14.56 1.06 -25.98
C ALA A 26 -16.01 0.51 -25.95
N LEU A 27 -16.79 0.83 -24.91
CA LEU A 27 -18.20 0.47 -24.83
C LEU A 27 -19.06 1.33 -25.77
N PRO A 28 -20.08 0.77 -26.44
CA PRO A 28 -21.00 1.55 -27.29
C PRO A 28 -21.75 2.65 -26.53
N HIS A 29 -22.17 2.36 -25.30
CA HIS A 29 -22.82 3.32 -24.41
C HIS A 29 -22.04 3.44 -23.10
N THR A 30 -21.59 4.65 -22.79
CA THR A 30 -20.76 5.00 -21.61
C THR A 30 -21.53 5.82 -20.57
N ASN A 31 -22.85 5.70 -20.54
CA ASN A 31 -23.68 6.31 -19.49
C ASN A 31 -23.39 5.65 -18.11
N ILE A 32 -23.73 6.36 -17.04
CA ILE A 32 -23.46 5.95 -15.65
C ILE A 32 -23.87 4.49 -15.37
N PRO A 33 -25.12 4.05 -15.66
CA PRO A 33 -25.51 2.68 -15.35
C PRO A 33 -24.75 1.63 -16.18
N CYS A 34 -24.45 1.89 -17.46
CA CYS A 34 -23.65 0.99 -18.28
C CYS A 34 -22.21 0.82 -17.76
N VAL A 35 -21.57 1.92 -17.33
CA VAL A 35 -20.21 1.85 -16.76
C VAL A 35 -20.20 1.10 -15.44
N LEU A 36 -21.19 1.34 -14.58
CA LEU A 36 -21.34 0.62 -13.31
C LEU A 36 -21.54 -0.88 -13.52
N ASP A 37 -22.44 -1.28 -14.43
CA ASP A 37 -22.70 -2.68 -14.76
C ASP A 37 -21.46 -3.38 -15.35
N PHE A 38 -20.74 -2.69 -16.22
CA PHE A 38 -19.49 -3.17 -16.81
C PHE A 38 -18.42 -3.45 -15.73
N LEU A 39 -18.16 -2.49 -14.85
CA LEU A 39 -17.20 -2.65 -13.75
C LEU A 39 -17.65 -3.72 -12.75
N ALA A 40 -18.94 -3.76 -12.41
CA ALA A 40 -19.50 -4.75 -11.49
C ALA A 40 -19.37 -6.18 -12.07
N THR A 41 -19.71 -6.39 -13.34
CA THR A 41 -19.62 -7.70 -13.99
C THR A 41 -18.18 -8.19 -14.07
N ARG A 42 -17.23 -7.31 -14.39
CA ARG A 42 -15.80 -7.64 -14.40
C ARG A 42 -15.29 -7.98 -12.99
N TYR A 43 -15.66 -7.17 -11.99
CA TYR A 43 -15.32 -7.41 -10.58
C TYR A 43 -15.82 -8.77 -10.08
N LEU A 44 -17.07 -9.13 -10.38
CA LEU A 44 -17.65 -10.42 -9.99
C LEU A 44 -16.95 -11.63 -10.63
N LYS A 45 -16.22 -11.42 -11.73
CA LYS A 45 -15.38 -12.42 -12.40
C LYS A 45 -13.89 -12.25 -12.07
N ASP A 46 -13.57 -11.61 -10.95
CA ASP A 46 -12.21 -11.35 -10.44
C ASP A 46 -11.32 -10.51 -11.38
N CYS A 47 -11.91 -9.81 -12.35
CA CYS A 47 -11.25 -8.85 -13.23
C CYS A 47 -11.34 -7.43 -12.65
N ILE A 48 -10.43 -7.13 -11.71
CA ILE A 48 -10.49 -5.88 -10.91
C ILE A 48 -9.88 -4.64 -11.59
N TYR A 49 -9.11 -4.84 -12.65
CA TYR A 49 -8.45 -3.76 -13.39
C TYR A 49 -9.18 -3.47 -14.70
N THR A 50 -9.41 -2.19 -14.98
CA THR A 50 -10.07 -1.71 -16.19
C THR A 50 -9.47 -0.36 -16.57
N THR A 51 -9.15 -0.13 -17.84
CA THR A 51 -8.64 1.17 -18.29
C THR A 51 -9.78 2.15 -18.58
N ALA A 52 -9.48 3.43 -18.39
CA ALA A 52 -10.27 4.54 -18.88
C ALA A 52 -9.25 5.62 -19.24
N GLU A 53 -8.55 5.41 -20.37
CA GLU A 53 -7.31 6.12 -20.66
C GLU A 53 -7.40 7.65 -20.43
N PRO A 54 -6.40 8.25 -19.75
CA PRO A 54 -5.13 7.67 -19.30
C PRO A 54 -5.18 6.94 -17.95
N LEU A 55 -6.37 6.76 -17.37
CA LEU A 55 -6.56 6.17 -16.03
C LEU A 55 -6.61 4.64 -16.07
N VAL A 56 -6.22 4.03 -14.96
CA VAL A 56 -6.46 2.61 -14.67
C VAL A 56 -7.29 2.52 -13.40
N VAL A 57 -8.51 2.02 -13.51
CA VAL A 57 -9.41 1.77 -12.39
C VAL A 57 -9.05 0.42 -11.79
N ALA A 58 -8.81 0.39 -10.47
CA ALA A 58 -8.58 -0.82 -9.70
C ALA A 58 -9.63 -0.90 -8.58
N VAL A 59 -10.44 -1.96 -8.59
CA VAL A 59 -11.47 -2.20 -7.56
C VAL A 59 -10.93 -3.17 -6.52
N ASN A 60 -10.98 -2.83 -5.24
CA ASN A 60 -10.40 -3.68 -4.19
C ASN A 60 -11.16 -5.02 -4.05
N PRO A 61 -10.52 -6.18 -4.29
CA PRO A 61 -11.16 -7.49 -4.17
C PRO A 61 -11.38 -7.97 -2.73
N PHE A 62 -10.72 -7.37 -1.73
CA PHE A 62 -10.67 -7.86 -0.33
C PHE A 62 -10.25 -9.34 -0.17
N LYS A 63 -9.64 -9.92 -1.20
CA LYS A 63 -9.06 -11.25 -1.24
C LYS A 63 -7.83 -11.24 -2.13
N ASP A 64 -6.88 -12.13 -1.87
CA ASP A 64 -5.72 -12.29 -2.74
C ASP A 64 -6.11 -13.04 -4.01
N LEU A 65 -6.03 -12.36 -5.16
CA LEU A 65 -6.29 -12.94 -6.49
C LEU A 65 -5.05 -13.64 -7.08
N LYS A 66 -3.91 -13.59 -6.40
CA LYS A 66 -2.60 -14.11 -6.87
C LYS A 66 -2.19 -13.57 -8.25
N ASN A 67 -2.72 -12.41 -8.64
CA ASN A 67 -2.45 -11.73 -9.91
C ASN A 67 -1.25 -10.78 -9.83
N ALA A 68 -0.52 -10.76 -8.71
CA ALA A 68 0.65 -9.90 -8.49
C ALA A 68 1.96 -10.70 -8.35
N GLY A 69 1.97 -11.96 -8.80
CA GLY A 69 3.10 -12.87 -8.69
C GLY A 69 4.24 -12.60 -9.69
N PRO A 70 5.39 -13.27 -9.54
CA PRO A 70 6.54 -13.14 -10.43
C PRO A 70 6.21 -13.41 -11.89
N ASP A 71 5.38 -14.42 -12.17
CA ASP A 71 4.96 -14.78 -13.53
C ASP A 71 4.17 -13.66 -14.20
N GLN A 72 3.27 -13.01 -13.45
CA GLN A 72 2.53 -11.86 -13.94
C GLN A 72 3.46 -10.66 -14.18
N ILE A 73 4.41 -10.41 -13.28
CA ILE A 73 5.41 -9.34 -13.48
C ILE A 73 6.19 -9.59 -14.77
N ALA A 74 6.67 -10.82 -14.98
CA ALA A 74 7.41 -11.21 -16.18
C ALA A 74 6.55 -11.04 -17.45
N LEU A 75 5.28 -11.46 -17.43
CA LEU A 75 4.35 -11.30 -18.55
C LEU A 75 4.25 -9.84 -19.01
N TYR A 76 4.04 -8.89 -18.09
CA TYR A 76 3.90 -7.47 -18.45
C TYR A 76 5.23 -6.80 -18.77
N ARG A 77 6.32 -7.22 -18.14
CA ARG A 77 7.66 -6.68 -18.38
C ARG A 77 8.19 -7.06 -19.76
N ASP A 78 8.04 -8.33 -20.13
CA ASP A 78 8.68 -8.91 -21.30
C ASP A 78 7.78 -8.90 -22.54
N ALA A 79 6.50 -8.51 -22.41
CA ALA A 79 5.59 -8.36 -23.53
C ALA A 79 6.16 -7.44 -24.62
N PRO A 80 6.17 -7.90 -25.90
CA PRO A 80 6.56 -7.06 -27.03
C PRO A 80 5.64 -5.84 -27.20
N ASP A 81 4.36 -6.05 -26.92
CA ASP A 81 3.31 -5.04 -27.02
C ASP A 81 2.41 -5.16 -25.78
N VAL A 82 2.55 -4.19 -24.86
CA VAL A 82 1.82 -4.19 -23.59
C VAL A 82 0.35 -3.82 -23.77
N ASP A 83 -0.01 -3.16 -24.88
CA ASP A 83 -1.38 -2.71 -25.16
C ASP A 83 -2.30 -3.87 -25.57
N LYS A 84 -1.71 -5.02 -25.93
CA LYS A 84 -2.45 -6.26 -26.20
C LYS A 84 -2.72 -7.10 -24.95
N LEU A 85 -2.12 -6.75 -23.81
CA LEU A 85 -2.36 -7.44 -22.56
C LEU A 85 -3.64 -6.91 -21.88
N PRO A 86 -4.27 -7.71 -21.02
CA PRO A 86 -5.38 -7.23 -20.19
C PRO A 86 -4.96 -6.00 -19.34
N PRO A 87 -5.92 -5.15 -18.93
CA PRO A 87 -5.64 -4.08 -17.98
C PRO A 87 -5.03 -4.63 -16.68
N HIS A 88 -4.01 -3.97 -16.17
CA HIS A 88 -3.37 -4.29 -14.89
C HIS A 88 -2.61 -3.07 -14.37
N ALA A 89 -2.34 -2.96 -13.07
CA ALA A 89 -1.50 -1.83 -12.60
C ALA A 89 -0.06 -1.90 -13.15
N PHE A 90 0.43 -3.09 -13.51
CA PHE A 90 1.74 -3.28 -14.18
C PHE A 90 1.80 -2.62 -15.56
N TYR A 91 0.66 -2.47 -16.24
CA TYR A 91 0.55 -1.69 -17.47
C TYR A 91 1.07 -0.26 -17.27
N THR A 92 0.68 0.38 -16.17
CA THR A 92 1.12 1.73 -15.80
C THR A 92 2.63 1.77 -15.55
N SER A 93 3.18 0.81 -14.79
CA SER A 93 4.63 0.73 -14.56
C SER A 93 5.41 0.51 -15.86
N ARG A 94 4.92 -0.38 -16.75
CA ARG A 94 5.56 -0.65 -18.04
C ARG A 94 5.59 0.59 -18.92
N ARG A 95 4.46 1.29 -19.10
CA ARG A 95 4.41 2.54 -19.89
C ARG A 95 5.27 3.64 -19.28
N ALA A 96 5.25 3.80 -17.96
CA ALA A 96 6.11 4.77 -17.28
C ALA A 96 7.60 4.46 -17.49
N MET A 97 8.02 3.21 -17.34
CA MET A 97 9.42 2.81 -17.59
C MET A 97 9.83 3.03 -19.05
N THR A 98 8.97 2.65 -20.00
CA THR A 98 9.21 2.89 -21.43
C THR A 98 9.40 4.37 -21.72
N ASN A 99 8.49 5.22 -21.24
CA ASN A 99 8.57 6.68 -21.45
C ASN A 99 9.79 7.29 -20.75
N LEU A 100 10.12 6.83 -19.54
CA LEU A 100 11.29 7.30 -18.78
C LEU A 100 12.58 7.14 -19.60
N HIS A 101 12.80 5.95 -20.20
CA HIS A 101 14.03 5.65 -20.92
C HIS A 101 14.02 6.09 -22.39
N GLN A 102 12.88 6.00 -23.08
CA GLN A 102 12.78 6.42 -24.49
C GLN A 102 12.76 7.94 -24.63
N LEU A 103 11.97 8.63 -23.79
CA LEU A 103 11.81 10.08 -23.88
C LEU A 103 12.80 10.85 -22.99
N LYS A 104 13.54 10.15 -22.10
CA LYS A 104 14.44 10.74 -21.11
C LYS A 104 13.75 11.81 -20.25
N LYS A 105 12.50 11.54 -19.87
CA LYS A 105 11.68 12.43 -19.03
C LYS A 105 11.21 11.70 -17.79
N SER A 106 11.39 12.32 -16.63
CA SER A 106 10.87 11.79 -15.36
C SER A 106 9.37 11.52 -15.45
N GLN A 107 8.95 10.36 -14.94
CA GLN A 107 7.55 9.95 -14.90
C GLN A 107 7.07 9.92 -13.45
N THR A 108 5.76 10.08 -13.25
CA THR A 108 5.15 9.99 -11.92
C THR A 108 3.90 9.15 -12.00
N ILE A 109 3.82 8.13 -11.15
CA ILE A 109 2.63 7.30 -10.99
C ILE A 109 1.90 7.78 -9.73
N ILE A 110 0.62 8.13 -9.89
CA ILE A 110 -0.21 8.63 -8.81
C ILE A 110 -1.28 7.58 -8.51
N VAL A 111 -1.27 7.06 -7.28
CA VAL A 111 -2.28 6.12 -6.80
C VAL A 111 -3.23 6.86 -5.86
N SER A 112 -4.46 7.10 -6.32
CA SER A 112 -5.49 7.85 -5.58
C SER A 112 -6.68 6.97 -5.23
N GLY A 113 -7.49 7.44 -4.27
CA GLY A 113 -8.68 6.72 -3.78
C GLY A 113 -8.93 6.94 -2.28
N GLU A 114 -10.09 6.52 -1.81
CA GLU A 114 -10.48 6.63 -0.40
C GLU A 114 -9.71 5.66 0.51
N SER A 115 -9.89 5.79 1.84
CA SER A 115 -9.30 4.83 2.79
C SER A 115 -9.86 3.44 2.55
N GLY A 116 -9.00 2.43 2.46
CA GLY A 116 -9.40 1.05 2.14
C GLY A 116 -9.51 0.74 0.65
N ALA A 117 -9.32 1.70 -0.26
CA ALA A 117 -9.41 1.47 -1.72
C ALA A 117 -8.26 0.63 -2.33
N GLY A 118 -7.23 0.27 -1.55
CA GLY A 118 -6.10 -0.53 -2.04
C GLY A 118 -4.89 0.29 -2.55
N LYS A 119 -4.78 1.57 -2.18
CA LYS A 119 -3.66 2.45 -2.60
C LYS A 119 -2.28 1.91 -2.19
N THR A 120 -2.13 1.53 -0.93
CA THR A 120 -0.86 1.02 -0.37
C THR A 120 -0.47 -0.29 -1.02
N GLU A 121 -1.41 -1.22 -1.19
CA GLU A 121 -1.17 -2.51 -1.83
C GLU A 121 -0.84 -2.38 -3.32
N THR A 122 -1.53 -1.47 -4.03
CA THR A 122 -1.19 -1.15 -5.42
C THR A 122 0.22 -0.58 -5.50
N THR A 123 0.58 0.38 -4.63
CA THR A 123 1.94 0.94 -4.58
C THR A 123 2.99 -0.15 -4.32
N LYS A 124 2.78 -1.06 -3.35
CA LYS A 124 3.67 -2.20 -3.10
C LYS A 124 3.83 -3.10 -4.33
N MET A 125 2.74 -3.35 -5.05
CA MET A 125 2.75 -4.15 -6.27
C MET A 125 3.57 -3.48 -7.38
N LEU A 126 3.38 -2.17 -7.61
CA LEU A 126 4.19 -1.42 -8.57
C LEU A 126 5.67 -1.39 -8.17
N MET A 127 5.98 -1.23 -6.87
CA MET A 127 7.35 -1.30 -6.35
C MET A 127 8.01 -2.64 -6.63
N ARG A 128 7.30 -3.76 -6.40
CA ARG A 128 7.79 -5.12 -6.73
C ARG A 128 8.08 -5.28 -8.22
N TYR A 129 7.22 -4.75 -9.07
CA TYR A 129 7.44 -4.75 -10.52
C TYR A 129 8.72 -3.98 -10.88
N LEU A 130 8.89 -2.75 -10.38
CA LEU A 130 10.07 -1.92 -10.67
C LEU A 130 11.37 -2.53 -10.12
N ALA A 131 11.30 -3.23 -8.98
CA ALA A 131 12.43 -3.94 -8.37
C ALA A 131 12.84 -5.22 -9.13
N THR A 132 12.00 -5.73 -10.05
CA THR A 132 12.26 -6.98 -10.75
C THR A 132 13.05 -6.75 -12.03
N SER A 133 14.36 -7.05 -12.01
CA SER A 133 15.24 -6.98 -13.17
C SER A 133 15.12 -8.22 -14.08
N ARG A 134 15.26 -8.04 -15.40
CA ARG A 134 15.35 -9.12 -16.40
C ARG A 134 16.68 -9.86 -16.35
N SER A 135 17.74 -9.13 -16.04
CA SER A 135 19.11 -9.63 -15.95
C SER A 135 19.46 -9.62 -14.47
N GLY A 136 19.48 -10.78 -13.81
CA GLY A 136 19.85 -10.91 -12.39
C GLY A 136 21.31 -10.54 -12.07
N GLY A 137 21.98 -9.74 -12.90
CA GLY A 137 23.39 -9.38 -12.82
C GLY A 137 23.63 -7.98 -12.28
N ASN A 138 24.55 -7.90 -11.31
CA ASN A 138 25.30 -6.71 -10.86
C ASN A 138 24.52 -5.46 -10.41
N LEU A 139 23.22 -5.56 -10.13
CA LEU A 139 22.53 -4.51 -9.37
C LEU A 139 22.95 -4.60 -7.90
N ASP A 140 23.30 -3.47 -7.29
CA ASP A 140 23.50 -3.41 -5.84
C ASP A 140 22.15 -3.65 -5.15
N LEU A 141 21.90 -4.93 -4.85
CA LEU A 141 20.68 -5.37 -4.19
C LEU A 141 20.54 -4.74 -2.80
N LYS A 142 21.59 -4.18 -2.21
CA LYS A 142 21.50 -3.57 -0.87
C LYS A 142 20.59 -2.34 -0.87
N ILE A 143 20.74 -1.44 -1.85
CA ILE A 143 19.93 -0.23 -1.94
C ILE A 143 18.46 -0.61 -2.20
N GLN A 144 18.24 -1.50 -3.17
CA GLN A 144 16.90 -2.01 -3.46
C GLN A 144 16.26 -2.68 -2.24
N THR A 145 17.02 -3.51 -1.51
CA THR A 145 16.55 -4.19 -0.31
C THR A 145 16.20 -3.18 0.78
N ALA A 146 17.03 -2.16 1.02
CA ALA A 146 16.73 -1.11 1.98
C ALA A 146 15.44 -0.35 1.65
N ILE A 147 15.22 -0.01 0.37
CA ILE A 147 14.01 0.67 -0.09
C ILE A 147 12.76 -0.20 0.10
N MET A 148 12.85 -1.50 -0.21
CA MET A 148 11.74 -2.44 -0.04
C MET A 148 11.45 -2.71 1.44
N SER A 149 12.49 -2.82 2.26
CA SER A 149 12.42 -2.99 3.72
C SER A 149 11.94 -1.75 4.45
N ALA A 150 11.91 -0.58 3.82
CA ALA A 150 11.30 0.61 4.41
C ALA A 150 9.76 0.48 4.55
N ASN A 151 9.11 -0.41 3.78
CA ASN A 151 7.64 -0.54 3.82
C ASN A 151 7.11 -1.00 5.20
N PRO A 152 7.55 -2.13 5.78
CA PRO A 152 7.13 -2.52 7.13
C PRO A 152 7.36 -1.43 8.17
N VAL A 153 8.50 -0.73 8.11
CA VAL A 153 8.83 0.35 9.05
C VAL A 153 7.87 1.53 8.88
N LEU A 154 7.64 2.00 7.65
CA LEU A 154 6.73 3.11 7.38
C LEU A 154 5.28 2.78 7.78
N GLU A 155 4.87 1.52 7.62
CA GLU A 155 3.54 1.08 8.06
C GLU A 155 3.46 0.97 9.57
N ALA A 156 4.49 0.44 10.23
CA ALA A 156 4.54 0.39 11.68
C ALA A 156 4.41 1.78 12.33
N PHE A 157 5.18 2.75 11.83
CA PHE A 157 5.24 4.11 12.40
C PHE A 157 4.17 5.06 11.87
N GLY A 158 3.57 4.77 10.70
CA GLY A 158 2.71 5.71 10.00
C GLY A 158 1.31 5.18 9.69
N ASN A 159 1.05 3.88 9.87
CA ASN A 159 -0.28 3.31 9.73
C ASN A 159 -0.89 2.95 11.08
N ALA A 160 -2.23 2.93 11.10
CA ALA A 160 -3.00 2.56 12.26
C ALA A 160 -4.29 1.84 11.85
N LYS A 161 -4.90 1.13 12.79
CA LYS A 161 -6.25 0.59 12.61
C LYS A 161 -7.28 1.69 12.79
N THR A 162 -8.14 1.83 11.79
CA THR A 162 -9.30 2.73 11.77
C THR A 162 -10.57 1.91 11.60
N VAL A 163 -11.74 2.54 11.73
CA VAL A 163 -13.03 1.86 11.47
C VAL A 163 -13.13 1.36 10.02
N ARG A 164 -12.55 2.10 9.05
CA ARG A 164 -12.67 1.79 7.61
C ARG A 164 -11.57 0.85 7.08
N ASN A 165 -10.42 0.82 7.74
CA ASN A 165 -9.24 0.08 7.27
C ASN A 165 -8.34 -0.27 8.44
N ASN A 166 -8.02 -1.55 8.57
CA ASN A 166 -7.14 -2.08 9.62
C ASN A 166 -5.67 -1.65 9.47
N ASN A 167 -5.26 -1.26 8.27
CA ASN A 167 -3.92 -0.77 7.97
C ASN A 167 -3.98 0.59 7.23
N SER A 168 -4.64 1.58 7.84
CA SER A 168 -4.82 2.90 7.24
C SER A 168 -3.55 3.74 7.37
N SER A 169 -2.96 4.15 6.24
CA SER A 169 -1.90 5.16 6.24
C SER A 169 -2.41 6.52 6.73
N ARG A 170 -1.71 7.08 7.71
CA ARG A 170 -2.02 8.38 8.35
C ARG A 170 -0.98 9.45 8.00
N PHE A 171 -0.33 9.28 6.86
CA PHE A 171 0.65 10.21 6.28
C PHE A 171 0.58 10.12 4.74
N GLY A 172 0.98 11.20 4.07
CA GLY A 172 1.26 11.21 2.65
C GLY A 172 2.67 10.67 2.37
N ARG A 173 2.82 9.85 1.34
CA ARG A 173 4.08 9.24 0.94
C ARG A 173 4.42 9.61 -0.49
N PHE A 174 5.62 10.12 -0.71
CA PHE A 174 6.19 10.38 -2.02
C PHE A 174 7.51 9.63 -2.16
N MET A 175 7.74 9.03 -3.33
CA MET A 175 8.95 8.28 -3.62
C MET A 175 9.54 8.73 -4.95
N ILE A 176 10.83 9.03 -4.94
CA ILE A 176 11.63 9.23 -6.14
C ILE A 176 12.48 7.98 -6.29
N LEU A 177 12.45 7.35 -7.46
CA LEU A 177 13.16 6.11 -7.72
C LEU A 177 13.97 6.27 -9.01
N ASP A 178 15.21 5.81 -8.95
CA ASP A 178 16.06 5.61 -10.11
C ASP A 178 16.03 4.12 -10.46
N VAL A 179 15.44 3.79 -11.60
CA VAL A 179 15.19 2.41 -12.02
C VAL A 179 15.95 2.15 -13.30
N ALA A 180 16.71 1.05 -13.32
CA ALA A 180 17.48 0.65 -14.49
C ALA A 180 16.55 0.25 -15.65
N LYS A 181 17.05 0.38 -16.89
CA LYS A 181 16.29 0.10 -18.12
C LYS A 181 15.68 -1.31 -18.16
N GLU A 182 16.42 -2.30 -17.66
CA GLU A 182 15.99 -3.70 -17.62
C GLU A 182 15.20 -4.06 -16.34
N GLY A 183 14.86 -3.06 -15.53
CA GLY A 183 14.30 -3.21 -14.18
C GLY A 183 15.37 -3.26 -13.09
N GLY A 184 14.94 -3.10 -11.84
CA GLY A 184 15.81 -2.99 -10.67
C GLY A 184 16.00 -1.55 -10.21
N ILE A 185 15.80 -1.32 -8.92
CA ILE A 185 15.90 0.01 -8.30
C ILE A 185 17.36 0.25 -7.91
N GLN A 186 17.99 1.25 -8.51
CA GLN A 186 19.38 1.62 -8.25
C GLN A 186 19.49 2.61 -7.09
N HIS A 187 18.61 3.61 -7.06
CA HIS A 187 18.55 4.62 -6.01
C HIS A 187 17.10 4.95 -5.67
N GLY A 188 16.88 5.51 -4.49
CA GLY A 188 15.58 6.01 -4.13
C GLY A 188 15.59 6.96 -2.95
N GLN A 189 14.57 7.81 -2.92
CA GLN A 189 14.28 8.72 -1.83
C GLN A 189 12.82 8.54 -1.43
N VAL A 190 12.57 8.42 -0.14
CA VAL A 190 11.21 8.38 0.41
C VAL A 190 10.99 9.64 1.25
N THR A 191 9.88 10.33 0.98
CA THR A 191 9.45 11.51 1.74
C THR A 191 8.07 11.23 2.30
N ALA A 192 7.96 11.27 3.63
CA ALA A 192 6.70 11.23 4.35
C ALA A 192 6.30 12.65 4.78
N PHE A 193 5.02 13.00 4.66
CA PHE A 193 4.50 14.32 5.03
C PHE A 193 3.10 14.21 5.64
N LEU A 194 2.70 15.21 6.42
CA LEU A 194 1.38 15.30 7.07
C LEU A 194 1.01 14.08 7.92
N LEU A 195 1.94 13.60 8.76
CA LEU A 195 1.64 12.59 9.77
C LEU A 195 0.57 13.10 10.74
N GLU A 196 -0.47 12.31 11.00
CA GLU A 196 -1.54 12.64 11.94
C GLU A 196 -1.03 12.60 13.39
N LYS A 197 -0.53 13.73 13.89
CA LYS A 197 0.04 13.85 15.24
C LYS A 197 -0.97 13.60 16.35
N SER A 198 -2.25 13.98 16.16
CA SER A 198 -3.31 13.81 17.15
C SER A 198 -3.52 12.35 17.57
N ARG A 199 -3.31 11.41 16.63
CA ARG A 199 -3.46 9.97 16.87
C ARG A 199 -2.53 9.43 17.96
N ILE A 200 -1.37 10.07 18.18
CA ILE A 200 -0.44 9.66 19.24
C ILE A 200 -1.10 9.80 20.61
N VAL A 201 -1.90 10.85 20.82
CA VAL A 201 -2.43 11.22 22.13
C VAL A 201 -3.81 10.62 22.39
N SER A 202 -4.66 10.56 21.36
CA SER A 202 -6.05 10.11 21.50
C SER A 202 -6.51 9.34 20.27
N GLN A 203 -7.35 8.34 20.48
CA GLN A 203 -7.98 7.54 19.42
C GLN A 203 -9.47 7.36 19.73
N ASP A 204 -10.28 7.19 18.68
CA ASP A 204 -11.68 6.84 18.83
C ASP A 204 -11.84 5.40 19.37
N GLN A 205 -13.00 5.07 19.93
CA GLN A 205 -13.24 3.82 20.68
C GLN A 205 -12.88 2.55 19.91
N GLU A 206 -13.17 2.52 18.61
CA GLU A 206 -12.86 1.39 17.73
C GLU A 206 -11.56 1.58 16.94
N GLU A 207 -10.70 2.53 17.31
CA GLU A 207 -9.45 2.80 16.60
C GLU A 207 -8.22 2.52 17.45
N ARG A 208 -7.12 2.21 16.78
CA ARG A 208 -5.80 2.04 17.40
C ARG A 208 -4.94 3.27 17.19
N ASN A 209 -3.92 3.37 18.05
CA ASN A 209 -2.74 4.19 17.80
C ASN A 209 -1.90 3.56 16.68
N TYR A 210 -0.73 4.13 16.35
CA TYR A 210 0.20 3.56 15.37
C TYR A 210 0.62 2.14 15.75
N HIS A 211 0.75 1.26 14.76
CA HIS A 211 1.02 -0.16 14.97
C HIS A 211 2.29 -0.41 15.78
N ILE A 212 3.32 0.42 15.60
CA ILE A 212 4.62 0.29 16.27
C ILE A 212 4.49 0.23 17.81
N PHE A 213 3.50 0.92 18.40
CA PHE A 213 3.31 0.87 19.85
C PHE A 213 2.81 -0.50 20.32
N TYR A 214 1.90 -1.11 19.57
CA TYR A 214 1.37 -2.45 19.86
C TYR A 214 2.43 -3.52 19.57
N GLN A 215 3.08 -3.42 18.41
CA GLN A 215 4.18 -4.28 17.98
C GLN A 215 5.32 -4.29 19.00
N PHE A 216 5.76 -3.12 19.45
CA PHE A 216 6.85 -3.02 20.41
C PHE A 216 6.48 -3.59 21.78
N VAL A 217 5.31 -3.23 22.32
CA VAL A 217 4.91 -3.70 23.66
C VAL A 217 4.57 -5.20 23.67
N LYS A 218 4.03 -5.76 22.59
CA LYS A 218 3.73 -7.20 22.50
C LYS A 218 4.96 -8.03 22.12
N GLY A 219 5.73 -7.57 21.14
CA GLY A 219 6.85 -8.33 20.54
C GLY A 219 8.22 -8.15 21.22
N ALA A 220 8.39 -7.14 22.09
CA ALA A 220 9.69 -6.94 22.74
C ALA A 220 10.08 -8.12 23.67
N PRO A 221 11.28 -8.70 23.51
CA PRO A 221 11.78 -9.75 24.38
C PRO A 221 12.04 -9.25 25.82
N PRO A 222 12.09 -10.13 26.83
CA PRO A 222 12.17 -9.75 28.24
C PRO A 222 13.27 -8.74 28.58
N PHE A 223 14.46 -8.87 27.96
CA PHE A 223 15.57 -7.94 28.18
C PHE A 223 15.25 -6.51 27.70
N MET A 224 14.56 -6.36 26.57
CA MET A 224 14.14 -5.05 26.05
C MET A 224 13.04 -4.46 26.93
N ARG A 225 12.10 -5.29 27.40
CA ARG A 225 11.04 -4.84 28.32
C ARG A 225 11.62 -4.24 29.59
N GLN A 226 12.63 -4.87 30.17
CA GLN A 226 13.34 -4.34 31.33
C GLN A 226 14.14 -3.07 30.98
N LYS A 227 14.92 -3.10 29.89
CA LYS A 227 15.77 -1.98 29.46
C LYS A 227 14.98 -0.70 29.18
N TYR A 228 13.81 -0.82 28.55
CA TYR A 228 12.98 0.32 28.14
C TYR A 228 11.76 0.53 29.05
N LEU A 229 11.71 -0.11 30.22
CA LEU A 229 10.64 0.05 31.21
C LEU A 229 9.23 -0.17 30.63
N LEU A 230 9.08 -1.18 29.78
CA LEU A 230 7.80 -1.47 29.12
C LEU A 230 6.79 -2.05 30.10
N GLN A 231 5.58 -1.48 30.08
CA GLN A 231 4.43 -1.90 30.87
C GLN A 231 3.45 -2.72 30.00
N ALA A 232 2.36 -3.20 30.60
CA ALA A 232 1.26 -3.76 29.83
C ALA A 232 0.57 -2.66 28.98
N LEU A 233 -0.04 -3.05 27.85
CA LEU A 233 -0.65 -2.10 26.91
C LEU A 233 -1.73 -1.23 27.56
N ASP A 234 -2.52 -1.83 28.44
CA ASP A 234 -3.62 -1.19 29.19
C ASP A 234 -3.14 -0.21 30.28
N SER A 235 -1.84 -0.22 30.61
CA SER A 235 -1.21 0.72 31.53
C SER A 235 -0.83 2.06 30.88
N TYR A 236 -0.84 2.16 29.54
CA TYR A 236 -0.48 3.39 28.85
C TYR A 236 -1.70 4.27 28.56
N ALA A 237 -1.61 5.56 28.91
CA ALA A 237 -2.68 6.53 28.71
C ALA A 237 -2.90 6.88 27.22
N PHE A 238 -1.84 6.81 26.41
CA PHE A 238 -1.88 7.06 24.96
C PHE A 238 -2.32 5.85 24.14
N ILE A 239 -2.62 4.71 24.79
CA ILE A 239 -3.14 3.51 24.13
C ILE A 239 -4.63 3.38 24.43
N ASN A 240 -5.45 3.23 23.40
CA ASN A 240 -6.85 2.89 23.54
C ASN A 240 -7.01 1.45 24.05
N LYS A 241 -7.48 1.32 25.29
CA LYS A 241 -7.69 0.05 26.01
C LYS A 241 -8.83 -0.79 25.44
N GLN A 242 -9.73 -0.19 24.66
CA GLN A 242 -10.86 -0.88 24.04
C GLN A 242 -10.49 -1.58 22.73
N CYS A 243 -9.33 -1.25 22.14
CA CYS A 243 -8.88 -1.81 20.87
C CYS A 243 -7.39 -2.18 20.94
N LEU A 244 -7.08 -3.30 21.59
CA LEU A 244 -5.71 -3.81 21.72
C LEU A 244 -5.33 -4.80 20.63
N ASP A 245 -6.29 -5.59 20.16
CA ASP A 245 -6.11 -6.64 19.16
C ASP A 245 -6.93 -6.35 17.90
N VAL A 246 -6.41 -6.76 16.75
CA VAL A 246 -7.07 -6.62 15.45
C VAL A 246 -7.06 -7.96 14.75
N GLN A 247 -8.24 -8.39 14.29
CA GLN A 247 -8.37 -9.64 13.57
C GLN A 247 -7.50 -9.64 12.30
N GLY A 248 -6.64 -10.66 12.17
CA GLY A 248 -5.75 -10.83 11.02
C GLY A 248 -4.45 -10.03 11.06
N ILE A 249 -4.14 -9.37 12.18
CA ILE A 249 -2.83 -8.74 12.41
C ILE A 249 -2.12 -9.47 13.56
N ASP A 250 -0.90 -9.92 13.33
CA ASP A 250 -0.01 -10.44 14.35
C ASP A 250 1.06 -9.39 14.67
N ASP A 251 0.82 -8.60 15.71
CA ASP A 251 1.73 -7.52 16.11
C ASP A 251 3.12 -8.06 16.55
N VAL A 252 3.24 -9.33 16.95
CA VAL A 252 4.53 -9.94 17.37
C VAL A 252 5.34 -10.30 16.14
N GLU A 253 4.73 -10.97 15.16
CA GLU A 253 5.39 -11.28 13.88
C GLU A 253 5.79 -9.99 13.14
N ASP A 254 4.89 -9.00 13.10
CA ASP A 254 5.16 -7.71 12.49
C ASP A 254 6.33 -6.97 13.17
N PHE A 255 6.45 -7.07 14.51
CA PHE A 255 7.58 -6.50 15.25
C PHE A 255 8.91 -7.13 14.80
N GLU A 256 8.97 -8.45 14.67
CA GLU A 256 10.16 -9.12 14.14
C GLU A 256 10.51 -8.65 12.73
N GLN A 257 9.50 -8.44 11.89
CA GLN A 257 9.68 -7.91 10.53
C GLN A 257 10.26 -6.48 10.56
N VAL A 258 9.79 -5.62 11.45
CA VAL A 258 10.35 -4.26 11.65
C VAL A 258 11.81 -4.32 12.09
N VAL A 259 12.15 -5.19 13.05
CA VAL A 259 13.54 -5.37 13.51
C VAL A 259 14.45 -5.87 12.37
N LYS A 260 14.01 -6.86 11.58
CA LYS A 260 14.73 -7.32 10.38
C LYS A 260 14.89 -6.22 9.34
N SER A 261 13.88 -5.35 9.23
CA SER A 261 13.89 -4.21 8.29
C SER A 261 14.91 -3.15 8.70
N PHE A 262 15.08 -2.86 10.00
CA PHE A 262 16.13 -1.97 10.48
C PHE A 262 17.53 -2.46 10.10
N SER A 263 17.81 -3.76 10.24
CA SER A 263 19.07 -4.34 9.80
C SER A 263 19.28 -4.19 8.29
N SER A 264 18.23 -4.41 7.49
CA SER A 264 18.27 -4.25 6.03
C SER A 264 18.49 -2.81 5.58
N MET A 265 18.07 -1.85 6.40
CA MET A 265 18.26 -0.42 6.19
C MET A 265 19.62 0.09 6.73
N ASN A 266 20.49 -0.81 7.20
CA ASN A 266 21.81 -0.51 7.77
C ASN A 266 21.77 0.41 9.00
N LEU A 267 20.70 0.36 9.80
CA LEU A 267 20.71 1.06 11.09
C LEU A 267 21.66 0.36 12.05
N THR A 268 22.45 1.16 12.75
CA THR A 268 23.36 0.68 13.80
C THR A 268 22.58 0.25 15.04
N GLU A 269 23.21 -0.57 15.89
CA GLU A 269 22.63 -0.96 17.18
C GLU A 269 22.34 0.26 18.07
N THR A 270 23.20 1.28 18.03
CA THR A 270 23.00 2.52 18.78
C THR A 270 21.77 3.29 18.30
N GLU A 271 21.58 3.40 16.98
CA GLU A 271 20.40 4.06 16.40
C GLU A 271 19.12 3.29 16.72
N THR A 272 19.10 1.97 16.55
CA THR A 272 17.94 1.15 16.88
C THR A 272 17.60 1.22 18.38
N CYS A 273 18.61 1.19 19.27
CA CYS A 273 18.41 1.40 20.70
C CYS A 273 17.80 2.78 21.01
N THR A 274 18.26 3.81 20.31
CA THR A 274 17.73 5.18 20.45
C THR A 274 16.28 5.24 20.00
N ILE A 275 15.93 4.64 18.86
CA ILE A 275 14.55 4.56 18.37
C ILE A 275 13.63 3.90 19.40
N TRP A 276 14.01 2.72 19.93
CA TRP A 276 13.20 2.02 20.92
C TRP A 276 13.06 2.78 22.23
N SER A 277 14.14 3.45 22.66
CA SER A 277 14.11 4.35 23.82
C SER A 277 13.12 5.50 23.64
N LEU A 278 13.12 6.14 22.46
CA LEU A 278 12.19 7.23 22.13
C LEU A 278 10.74 6.74 22.05
N VAL A 279 10.48 5.58 21.43
CA VAL A 279 9.13 4.99 21.36
C VAL A 279 8.60 4.70 22.77
N SER A 280 9.41 4.11 23.64
CA SER A 280 9.02 3.89 25.04
C SER A 280 8.80 5.21 25.79
N GLY A 281 9.69 6.19 25.60
CA GLY A 281 9.58 7.51 26.21
C GLY A 281 8.27 8.22 25.87
N VAL A 282 7.83 8.15 24.61
CA VAL A 282 6.54 8.70 24.16
C VAL A 282 5.36 8.01 24.85
N LEU A 283 5.41 6.69 25.05
CA LEU A 283 4.36 5.96 25.77
C LEU A 283 4.34 6.35 27.27
N LEU A 284 5.52 6.40 27.91
CA LEU A 284 5.67 6.67 29.34
C LEU A 284 5.32 8.11 29.70
N ILE A 285 5.66 9.10 28.88
CA ILE A 285 5.34 10.51 29.15
C ILE A 285 3.82 10.76 29.16
N GLY A 286 3.05 9.99 28.38
CA GLY A 286 1.59 10.04 28.43
C GLY A 286 1.00 9.64 29.78
N ASN A 287 1.72 8.87 30.58
CA ASN A 287 1.31 8.46 31.92
C ASN A 287 1.63 9.50 33.00
N ALA A 288 2.48 10.48 32.70
CA ALA A 288 2.82 11.55 33.64
C ALA A 288 1.60 12.45 33.84
N LYS A 289 1.16 12.62 35.08
CA LYS A 289 0.12 13.59 35.42
C LYS A 289 0.75 15.00 35.45
N PRO A 290 0.11 16.02 34.86
CA PRO A 290 0.56 17.39 35.05
C PRO A 290 0.54 17.73 36.54
N ILE A 291 1.60 18.40 37.00
CA ILE A 291 1.78 18.89 38.37
C ILE A 291 0.86 20.10 38.59
#